data_AF-A0A267DGV3-F1
#
_entry.id   AF-A0A267DGV3-F1
#
_cell.length_a   1.000
_cell.length_b   1.000
_cell.length_c   1.000
_cell.angle_alpha   90.00
_cell.angle_beta   90.00
_cell.angle_gamma   90.00
#
_symmetry.space_group_name_H-M   'P 1'
#
loop_
_entity.id
_entity.type
_entity.pdbx_description
1 polymer ?
#
loop_
_entity_poly.entity_id
_entity_poly.type
_entity_poly.pdbx_seq_one_letter_code
_entity_poly.pdbx_strand_id
1 'polypeptide(L)'
;MMGMTPDKVIHLNSSMDELVDRVLDSGPLLAMNAKPGKRKQLVEYLNNQVRQRNLSMRVFDKDSLPERFHYAKNRRTPEVLVLPDQGYLVLTSKDTKPVSAGHHGFDNSYSDMRVPMFAVGPSFNHNFLIDGNRRKSFRQVDIYGLMCHLLQIRPQPNNGSTDYLPFILKMSSLGSDFSWFTHVGLMFFEKVMNMVTEFFSKF
;
A
#
# COMPACT_ATOMS: atom_id res chain seq x y z
N MET A 1 15.21 -1.45 -4.74
CA MET A 1 15.93 -0.16 -4.79
C MET A 1 16.38 0.07 -6.22
N MET A 2 16.34 1.30 -6.71
CA MET A 2 16.70 1.65 -8.09
C MET A 2 18.00 2.44 -8.11
N GLY A 3 18.94 2.08 -8.97
CA GLY A 3 20.18 2.83 -9.20
C GLY A 3 19.92 4.10 -10.02
N MET A 4 20.53 5.21 -9.64
CA MET A 4 20.38 6.51 -10.29
C MET A 4 21.58 6.88 -11.16
N THR A 5 21.34 7.66 -12.21
CA THR A 5 22.38 8.27 -13.03
C THR A 5 22.34 9.80 -12.87
N PRO A 6 23.49 10.51 -12.81
CA PRO A 6 23.52 11.95 -12.54
C PRO A 6 22.78 12.82 -13.59
N ASP A 7 22.63 12.32 -14.82
CA ASP A 7 21.97 12.99 -15.94
C ASP A 7 20.44 12.96 -15.86
N LYS A 8 19.85 12.14 -14.98
CA LYS A 8 18.39 11.96 -14.84
C LYS A 8 17.82 12.70 -13.63
N VAL A 9 18.21 13.96 -13.49
CA VAL A 9 17.71 14.83 -12.41
C VAL A 9 16.96 16.02 -12.99
N ILE A 10 15.68 16.12 -12.68
CA ILE A 10 14.81 17.23 -13.05
C ILE A 10 14.88 18.27 -11.93
N HIS A 11 15.45 19.43 -12.23
CA HIS A 11 15.45 20.57 -11.32
C HIS A 11 14.26 21.49 -11.61
N LEU A 12 13.40 21.67 -10.60
CA LEU A 12 12.38 22.71 -10.56
C LEU A 12 13.00 23.99 -9.96
N ASN A 13 12.72 25.12 -10.60
CA ASN A 13 13.24 26.42 -10.17
C ASN A 13 12.44 26.96 -8.97
N SER A 14 12.94 28.05 -8.38
CA SER A 14 12.30 28.73 -7.23
C SER A 14 11.01 29.46 -7.57
N SER A 15 10.62 29.60 -8.85
CA SER A 15 9.37 30.29 -9.22
C SER A 15 8.12 29.61 -8.66
N MET A 16 8.18 28.30 -8.35
CA MET A 16 7.07 27.61 -7.69
C MET A 16 6.92 27.96 -6.20
N ASP A 17 7.94 28.54 -5.55
CA ASP A 17 7.92 28.87 -4.12
C ASP A 17 6.83 29.90 -3.76
N GLU A 18 6.35 30.66 -4.73
CA GLU A 18 5.19 31.54 -4.56
C GLU A 18 3.89 30.77 -4.34
N LEU A 19 3.79 29.54 -4.85
CA LEU A 19 2.60 28.69 -4.84
C LEU A 19 2.65 27.61 -3.76
N VAL A 20 3.85 27.20 -3.34
CA VAL A 20 4.08 26.09 -2.40
C VAL A 20 4.17 26.61 -0.97
N ASP A 21 3.38 26.01 -0.07
CA ASP A 21 3.50 26.24 1.38
C ASP A 21 4.61 25.38 1.97
N ARG A 22 4.58 24.09 1.65
CA ARG A 22 5.54 23.12 2.19
C ARG A 22 5.87 22.03 1.18
N VAL A 23 7.17 21.76 1.05
CA VAL A 23 7.69 20.53 0.44
C VAL A 23 7.84 19.49 1.55
N LEU A 24 7.24 18.32 1.35
CA LEU A 24 7.22 17.21 2.31
C LEU A 24 8.23 16.13 1.94
N ASP A 25 8.46 15.91 0.65
CA ASP A 25 9.43 14.96 0.11
C ASP A 25 9.88 15.42 -1.28
N SER A 26 11.06 14.98 -1.72
CA SER A 26 11.67 15.29 -3.03
C SER A 26 12.47 14.09 -3.54
N GLY A 27 12.76 14.06 -4.84
CA GLY A 27 13.49 12.98 -5.50
C GLY A 27 12.56 11.99 -6.22
N PRO A 28 12.40 10.75 -5.74
CA PRO A 28 11.63 9.70 -6.42
C PRO A 28 10.10 9.92 -6.34
N LEU A 29 9.66 10.79 -5.43
CA LEU A 29 8.33 11.34 -5.33
C LEU A 29 8.45 12.74 -4.74
N LEU A 30 8.06 13.77 -5.48
CA LEU A 30 7.96 15.12 -4.93
C LEU A 30 6.55 15.31 -4.37
N ALA A 31 6.46 15.58 -3.08
CA ALA A 31 5.21 15.70 -2.32
C ALA A 31 5.09 17.10 -1.73
N MET A 32 4.00 17.81 -2.01
CA MET A 32 3.84 19.22 -1.63
C MET A 32 2.43 19.57 -1.17
N ASN A 33 2.35 20.56 -0.29
CA ASN A 33 1.13 21.31 0.00
C ASN A 33 1.21 22.70 -0.62
N ALA A 34 0.11 23.14 -1.21
CA ALA A 34 0.04 24.49 -1.77
C ALA A 34 -0.30 25.51 -0.67
N LYS A 35 0.01 26.77 -0.92
CA LYS A 35 -0.55 27.87 -0.12
C LYS A 35 -2.07 27.91 -0.27
N PRO A 36 -2.80 28.47 0.71
CA PRO A 36 -4.26 28.55 0.66
C PRO A 36 -4.77 29.13 -0.68
N GLY A 37 -5.66 28.39 -1.35
CA GLY A 37 -6.23 28.77 -2.65
C GLY A 37 -5.30 28.61 -3.86
N LYS A 38 -4.05 28.17 -3.69
CA LYS A 38 -3.05 28.07 -4.77
C LYS A 38 -2.90 26.67 -5.39
N ARG A 39 -3.58 25.65 -4.86
CA ARG A 39 -3.46 24.25 -5.30
C ARG A 39 -3.64 24.06 -6.82
N LYS A 40 -4.73 24.59 -7.39
CA LYS A 40 -4.98 24.51 -8.84
C LYS A 40 -3.87 25.20 -9.66
N GLN A 41 -3.43 26.37 -9.21
CA GLN A 41 -2.36 27.13 -9.87
C GLN A 41 -1.03 26.37 -9.83
N LEU A 42 -0.71 25.70 -8.70
CA LEU A 42 0.48 24.86 -8.58
C LEU A 42 0.43 23.67 -9.55
N VAL A 43 -0.70 22.96 -9.61
CA VAL A 43 -0.88 21.83 -10.53
C VAL A 43 -0.75 22.29 -11.99
N GLU A 44 -1.35 23.42 -12.36
CA GLU A 44 -1.26 23.97 -13.71
C GLU A 44 0.17 24.42 -14.05
N TYR A 45 0.84 25.11 -13.12
CA TYR A 45 2.24 25.50 -13.25
C TYR A 45 3.14 24.30 -13.54
N LEU A 46 3.04 23.23 -12.74
CA LEU A 46 3.86 22.03 -12.92
C LEU A 46 3.55 21.31 -14.23
N ASN A 47 2.27 21.22 -14.63
CA ASN A 47 1.90 20.66 -15.92
C ASN A 47 2.43 21.49 -17.11
N ASN A 48 2.48 22.81 -16.98
CA ASN A 48 3.11 23.68 -17.97
C ASN A 48 4.63 23.42 -18.04
N GLN A 49 5.30 23.23 -16.90
CA GLN A 49 6.72 22.84 -16.87
C GLN A 49 6.96 21.51 -17.61
N VAL A 50 6.11 20.50 -17.36
CA VAL A 50 6.19 19.20 -18.07
C VAL A 50 6.10 19.41 -19.58
N ARG A 51 5.10 20.16 -20.06
CA ARG A 51 4.89 20.39 -21.50
C ARG A 51 5.99 21.22 -22.15
N GLN A 52 6.36 22.35 -21.55
CA GLN A 52 7.28 23.31 -22.15
C GLN A 52 8.72 22.81 -22.19
N ARG A 53 9.12 21.99 -21.21
CA ARG A 53 10.49 21.46 -21.07
C ARG A 53 10.60 19.98 -21.41
N ASN A 54 9.51 19.35 -21.83
CA ASN A 54 9.41 17.92 -22.11
C ASN A 54 9.97 17.04 -20.97
N LEU A 55 9.51 17.29 -19.73
CA LEU A 55 10.03 16.62 -18.54
C LEU A 55 9.39 15.24 -18.34
N SER A 56 10.22 14.23 -18.03
CA SER A 56 9.80 12.85 -17.75
C SER A 56 9.21 12.69 -16.34
N MET A 57 8.06 13.31 -16.10
CA MET A 57 7.34 13.25 -14.82
C MET A 57 5.84 13.48 -14.99
N ARG A 58 5.05 12.96 -14.05
CA ARG A 58 3.59 13.11 -14.01
C ARG A 58 3.18 13.90 -12.78
N VAL A 59 2.29 14.87 -12.98
CA VAL A 59 1.75 15.72 -11.90
C VAL A 59 0.36 15.22 -11.55
N PHE A 60 0.14 14.93 -10.28
CA PHE A 60 -1.15 14.55 -9.74
C PHE A 60 -1.61 15.60 -8.75
N ASP A 61 -2.80 16.11 -9.00
CA ASP A 61 -3.63 16.59 -7.91
C ASP A 61 -4.04 15.36 -7.07
N LYS A 62 -4.01 15.47 -5.74
CA LYS A 62 -4.35 14.36 -4.83
C LYS A 62 -5.69 13.70 -5.15
N ASP A 63 -6.69 14.48 -5.57
CA ASP A 63 -8.03 13.97 -5.87
C ASP A 63 -8.10 13.26 -7.23
N SER A 64 -7.07 13.43 -8.07
CA SER A 64 -6.88 12.74 -9.35
C SER A 64 -5.89 11.56 -9.29
N LEU A 65 -5.36 11.24 -8.10
CA LEU A 65 -4.44 10.11 -7.96
C LEU A 65 -5.11 8.80 -8.40
N PRO A 66 -4.42 7.94 -9.17
CA PRO A 66 -4.93 6.63 -9.52
C PRO A 66 -5.34 5.81 -8.30
N GLU A 67 -6.57 5.27 -8.28
CA GLU A 67 -7.12 4.53 -7.12
C GLU A 67 -6.24 3.34 -6.72
N ARG A 68 -5.51 2.73 -7.67
CA ARG A 68 -4.57 1.62 -7.39
C ARG A 68 -3.50 1.95 -6.35
N PHE A 69 -3.19 3.24 -6.14
CA PHE A 69 -2.24 3.65 -5.12
C PHE A 69 -2.84 3.63 -3.70
N HIS A 70 -4.17 3.68 -3.57
CA HIS A 70 -4.87 3.80 -2.29
C HIS A 70 -4.31 4.91 -1.38
N TYR A 71 -3.82 6.00 -1.97
CA TYR A 71 -3.01 7.01 -1.26
C TYR A 71 -3.76 8.31 -0.95
N ALA A 72 -4.84 8.61 -1.68
CA ALA A 72 -5.52 9.91 -1.61
C ALA A 72 -6.34 10.14 -0.32
N LYS A 73 -6.93 9.10 0.27
CA LYS A 73 -7.99 9.20 1.29
C LYS A 73 -7.45 9.41 2.71
N ASN A 74 -6.58 10.41 2.91
CA ASN A 74 -6.08 10.79 4.24
C ASN A 74 -5.76 12.29 4.34
N ARG A 75 -6.02 12.93 5.49
CA ARG A 75 -5.66 14.34 5.74
C ARG A 75 -4.17 14.61 5.57
N ARG A 76 -3.31 13.65 5.92
CA ARG A 76 -1.85 13.77 5.83
C ARG A 76 -1.31 13.60 4.42
N THR A 77 -2.11 13.08 3.49
CA THR A 77 -1.69 12.96 2.09
C THR A 77 -1.50 14.36 1.50
N PRO A 78 -0.32 14.66 0.93
CA PRO A 78 -0.01 15.93 0.27
C PRO A 78 -1.02 16.28 -0.81
N GLU A 79 -1.26 17.58 -1.02
CA GLU A 79 -2.23 18.06 -2.01
C GLU A 79 -1.80 17.85 -3.46
N VAL A 80 -0.50 17.96 -3.72
CA VAL A 80 0.08 17.82 -5.06
C VAL A 80 1.26 16.85 -4.99
N LEU A 81 1.27 15.88 -5.89
CA LEU A 81 2.34 14.89 -6.02
C LEU A 81 2.90 14.92 -7.42
N VAL A 82 4.22 14.87 -7.54
CA VAL A 82 4.93 14.74 -8.82
C VAL A 82 5.71 13.44 -8.79
N LEU A 83 5.32 12.53 -9.68
CA LEU A 83 5.93 11.22 -9.82
C LEU A 83 6.82 11.21 -11.07
N PRO A 84 8.14 11.23 -10.94
CA PRO A 84 9.03 11.04 -12.08
C PRO A 84 8.84 9.67 -12.74
N ASP A 85 9.19 9.59 -14.02
CA ASP A 85 9.30 8.30 -14.71
C ASP A 85 10.51 7.51 -14.18
N GLN A 86 10.54 6.21 -14.48
CA GLN A 86 11.56 5.30 -13.97
C GLN A 86 12.98 5.83 -14.25
N GLY A 87 13.78 5.96 -13.17
CA GLY A 87 15.17 6.42 -13.22
C GLY A 87 15.37 7.93 -13.11
N TYR A 88 14.29 8.74 -13.07
CA TYR A 88 14.38 10.19 -12.88
C TYR A 88 14.15 10.59 -11.43
N LEU A 89 14.80 11.67 -10.98
CA LEU A 89 14.51 12.34 -9.72
C LEU A 89 13.97 13.74 -9.98
N VAL A 90 13.04 14.22 -9.16
CA VAL A 90 12.56 15.60 -9.19
C VAL A 90 13.03 16.31 -7.94
N LEU A 91 13.92 17.29 -8.12
CA LEU A 91 14.44 18.13 -7.05
C LEU A 91 13.94 19.56 -7.21
N THR A 92 13.87 20.25 -6.09
CA THR A 92 13.50 21.66 -5.97
C THR A 92 14.75 22.52 -5.80
N SER A 93 14.61 23.84 -5.91
CA SER A 93 15.66 24.80 -5.57
C SER A 93 16.16 24.70 -4.12
N LYS A 94 15.38 24.06 -3.22
CA LYS A 94 15.71 23.89 -1.81
C LYS A 94 16.53 22.63 -1.53
N ASP A 95 16.65 21.74 -2.52
CA ASP A 95 17.43 20.52 -2.40
C ASP A 95 18.91 20.83 -2.64
N THR A 96 19.69 20.85 -1.55
CA THR A 96 21.13 21.17 -1.57
C THR A 96 22.03 19.94 -1.40
N LYS A 97 21.43 18.79 -1.08
CA LYS A 97 22.18 17.55 -0.83
C LYS A 97 22.59 16.90 -2.15
N PRO A 98 23.78 16.27 -2.21
CA PRO A 98 24.16 15.46 -3.36
C PRO A 98 23.14 14.34 -3.62
N VAL A 99 22.89 14.06 -4.89
CA VAL A 99 22.03 12.95 -5.31
C VAL A 99 22.71 11.63 -4.95
N SER A 100 21.97 10.76 -4.26
CA SER A 100 22.49 9.44 -3.90
C SER A 100 22.46 8.49 -5.09
N ALA A 101 23.35 7.51 -5.10
CA ALA A 101 23.44 6.53 -6.18
C ALA A 101 22.23 5.59 -6.26
N GLY A 102 21.34 5.56 -5.26
CA GLY A 102 20.19 4.66 -5.23
C GLY A 102 19.00 5.21 -4.45
N HIS A 103 17.81 5.09 -5.02
CA HIS A 103 16.57 5.60 -4.44
C HIS A 103 15.44 4.56 -4.43
N HIS A 104 14.40 4.84 -3.65
CA HIS A 104 13.15 4.08 -3.56
C HIS A 104 11.97 5.03 -3.32
N GLY A 105 10.73 4.55 -3.47
CA GLY A 105 9.53 5.38 -3.32
C GLY A 105 8.88 5.81 -4.63
N PHE A 106 9.39 5.28 -5.75
CA PHE A 106 8.75 5.38 -7.06
C PHE A 106 7.42 4.60 -7.12
N ASP A 107 6.81 4.60 -8.31
CA ASP A 107 5.65 3.80 -8.62
C ASP A 107 5.83 2.32 -8.21
N ASN A 108 4.91 1.81 -7.39
CA ASN A 108 4.98 0.45 -6.87
C ASN A 108 4.81 -0.64 -7.95
N SER A 109 4.46 -0.27 -9.19
CA SER A 109 4.43 -1.20 -10.32
C SER A 109 5.81 -1.55 -10.87
N TYR A 110 6.83 -0.71 -10.63
CA TYR A 110 8.18 -0.95 -11.15
C TYR A 110 8.83 -2.16 -10.48
N SER A 111 9.53 -2.97 -11.27
CA SER A 111 10.22 -4.17 -10.78
C SER A 111 11.23 -3.85 -9.67
N ASP A 112 11.93 -2.72 -9.77
CA ASP A 112 12.92 -2.28 -8.79
C ASP A 112 12.31 -1.92 -7.43
N MET A 113 10.99 -1.63 -7.39
CA MET A 113 10.23 -1.34 -6.17
C MET A 113 9.60 -2.60 -5.56
N ARG A 114 9.73 -3.76 -6.21
CA ARG A 114 9.27 -5.03 -5.62
C ARG A 114 10.22 -5.44 -4.50
N VAL A 115 9.65 -5.92 -3.42
CA VAL A 115 10.39 -6.42 -2.25
C VAL A 115 10.37 -7.94 -2.30
N PRO A 116 11.52 -8.62 -2.14
CA PRO A 116 11.56 -10.07 -2.10
C PRO A 116 10.83 -10.59 -0.85
N MET A 117 10.14 -11.72 -0.99
CA MET A 117 9.48 -12.42 0.10
C MET A 117 9.83 -13.91 0.03
N PHE A 118 10.26 -14.47 1.17
CA PHE A 118 10.51 -15.88 1.33
C PHE A 118 9.77 -16.36 2.58
N ALA A 119 9.11 -17.49 2.47
CA ALA A 119 8.39 -18.12 3.57
C ALA A 119 8.80 -19.59 3.66
N VAL A 120 9.26 -20.02 4.82
CA VAL A 120 9.71 -21.38 5.08
C VAL A 120 9.15 -21.81 6.42
N GLY A 121 8.57 -23.00 6.46
CA GLY A 121 8.00 -23.55 7.68
C GLY A 121 7.10 -24.76 7.41
N PRO A 122 6.67 -25.46 8.46
CA PRO A 122 5.90 -26.69 8.32
C PRO A 122 4.54 -26.48 7.65
N SER A 123 3.93 -25.30 7.80
CA SER A 123 2.62 -24.95 7.23
C SER A 123 2.67 -24.60 5.73
N PHE A 124 3.82 -24.18 5.21
CA PHE A 124 3.95 -23.74 3.82
C PHE A 124 4.16 -24.91 2.87
N ASN A 125 3.62 -24.80 1.65
CA ASN A 125 3.93 -25.74 0.57
C ASN A 125 5.41 -25.62 0.18
N HIS A 126 6.05 -26.76 -0.07
CA HIS A 126 7.43 -26.79 -0.55
C HIS A 126 7.50 -26.37 -2.02
N ASN A 127 8.58 -25.66 -2.38
CA ASN A 127 8.87 -25.24 -3.76
C ASN A 127 7.72 -24.49 -4.46
N PHE A 128 6.89 -23.78 -3.70
CA PHE A 128 5.83 -22.95 -4.26
C PHE A 128 6.37 -21.57 -4.63
N LEU A 129 6.14 -21.15 -5.88
CA LEU A 129 6.47 -19.82 -6.37
C LEU A 129 5.21 -19.01 -6.63
N ILE A 130 5.18 -17.83 -6.03
CA ILE A 130 4.19 -16.79 -6.32
C ILE A 130 4.64 -16.10 -7.60
N ASP A 131 4.08 -16.52 -8.74
CA ASP A 131 4.25 -15.78 -10.00
C ASP A 131 3.21 -14.67 -10.09
N GLY A 132 3.60 -13.47 -10.49
CA GLY A 132 2.75 -12.27 -10.47
C GLY A 132 1.53 -12.28 -11.42
N ASN A 133 1.14 -13.43 -11.98
CA ASN A 133 -0.07 -13.55 -12.77
C ASN A 133 -1.31 -13.50 -11.86
N ARG A 134 -2.40 -12.94 -12.36
CA ARG A 134 -3.60 -12.47 -11.62
C ARG A 134 -4.26 -13.46 -10.64
N ARG A 135 -3.91 -14.75 -10.67
CA ARG A 135 -4.42 -15.78 -9.73
C ARG A 135 -3.50 -16.04 -8.54
N LYS A 136 -2.29 -15.46 -8.52
CA LYS A 136 -1.25 -15.64 -7.48
C LYS A 136 -0.59 -14.30 -7.14
N SER A 137 -1.35 -13.20 -7.10
CA SER A 137 -0.79 -11.93 -6.63
C SER A 137 -0.80 -11.91 -5.10
N PHE A 138 0.37 -11.73 -4.50
CA PHE A 138 0.54 -11.51 -3.07
C PHE A 138 1.10 -10.11 -2.85
N ARG A 139 0.40 -9.29 -2.07
CA ARG A 139 0.76 -7.90 -1.77
C ARG A 139 1.25 -7.83 -0.32
N GLN A 140 2.06 -6.83 0.03
CA GLN A 140 2.53 -6.71 1.41
C GLN A 140 1.40 -6.56 2.44
N VAL A 141 0.28 -5.92 2.07
CA VAL A 141 -0.91 -5.81 2.94
C VAL A 141 -1.55 -7.16 3.28
N ASP A 142 -1.27 -8.19 2.48
CA ASP A 142 -1.80 -9.53 2.67
C ASP A 142 -1.06 -10.29 3.80
N ILE A 143 0.18 -9.90 4.14
CA ILE A 143 1.01 -10.54 5.18
C ILE A 143 0.29 -10.60 6.53
N TYR A 144 -0.48 -9.56 6.88
CA TYR A 144 -1.22 -9.55 8.13
C TYR A 144 -2.21 -10.72 8.24
N GLY A 145 -2.98 -10.98 7.19
CA GLY A 145 -3.92 -12.11 7.14
C GLY A 145 -3.21 -13.45 7.24
N LEU A 146 -2.08 -13.61 6.54
CA LEU A 146 -1.23 -14.79 6.61
C LEU A 146 -0.72 -15.04 8.04
N MET A 147 -0.20 -14.01 8.70
CA MET A 147 0.32 -14.13 10.06
C MET A 147 -0.79 -14.48 11.06
N CYS A 148 -1.97 -13.86 10.93
CA CYS A 148 -3.12 -14.20 11.76
C CYS A 148 -3.52 -15.66 11.59
N HIS A 149 -3.58 -16.15 10.34
CA HIS A 149 -3.88 -17.56 10.04
C HIS A 149 -2.87 -18.52 10.69
N LEU A 150 -1.58 -18.27 10.50
CA LEU A 150 -0.51 -19.13 11.04
C LEU A 150 -0.48 -19.16 12.57
N LEU A 151 -0.81 -18.04 13.21
CA LEU A 151 -0.85 -17.91 14.67
C LEU A 151 -2.21 -18.29 15.28
N GLN A 152 -3.19 -18.67 14.45
CA GLN A 152 -4.57 -18.96 14.89
C GLN A 152 -5.22 -17.77 15.61
N ILE A 153 -4.94 -16.56 15.14
CA ILE A 153 -5.50 -15.31 15.65
C ILE A 153 -6.60 -14.84 14.70
N ARG A 154 -7.72 -14.35 15.26
CA ARG A 154 -8.77 -13.73 14.45
C ARG A 154 -8.27 -12.39 13.86
N PRO A 155 -8.23 -12.22 12.54
CA PRO A 155 -7.80 -10.96 11.94
C PRO A 155 -8.82 -9.85 12.23
N GLN A 156 -8.33 -8.64 12.48
CA GLN A 156 -9.12 -7.42 12.51
C GLN A 156 -9.34 -6.87 11.08
N PRO A 157 -10.30 -5.95 10.87
CA PRO A 157 -10.53 -5.35 9.56
C PRO A 157 -9.26 -4.76 8.96
N ASN A 158 -8.92 -5.17 7.74
CA ASN A 158 -7.73 -4.76 7.01
C ASN A 158 -7.97 -4.82 5.50
N ASN A 159 -7.01 -4.38 4.68
CA ASN A 159 -7.13 -4.34 3.21
C ASN A 159 -6.45 -5.52 2.49
N GLY A 160 -5.93 -6.49 3.23
CA GLY A 160 -5.39 -7.73 2.71
C GLY A 160 -6.49 -8.68 2.24
N SER A 161 -6.17 -9.51 1.24
CA SER A 161 -6.98 -10.68 0.88
C SER A 161 -6.48 -11.90 1.66
N THR A 162 -7.20 -13.01 1.57
CA THR A 162 -6.77 -14.35 2.03
C THR A 162 -6.84 -15.38 0.89
N ASP A 163 -7.16 -14.95 -0.34
CA ASP A 163 -7.38 -15.84 -1.48
C ASP A 163 -6.14 -16.64 -1.88
N TYR A 164 -4.95 -16.17 -1.47
CA TYR A 164 -3.68 -16.86 -1.73
C TYR A 164 -3.42 -18.04 -0.78
N LEU A 165 -4.10 -18.13 0.38
CA LEU A 165 -3.80 -19.12 1.41
C LEU A 165 -3.86 -20.57 0.90
N PRO A 166 -4.90 -20.98 0.13
CA PRO A 166 -4.99 -22.35 -0.38
C PRO A 166 -3.82 -22.75 -1.30
N PHE A 167 -3.14 -21.77 -1.90
CA PHE A 167 -2.03 -22.02 -2.81
C PHE A 167 -0.68 -22.09 -2.09
N ILE A 168 -0.48 -21.24 -1.08
CA ILE A 168 0.82 -21.15 -0.39
C ILE A 168 0.93 -22.09 0.82
N LEU A 169 -0.19 -22.55 1.38
CA LEU A 169 -0.24 -23.39 2.57
C LEU A 169 -0.62 -24.85 2.27
N LYS A 170 -0.15 -25.77 3.11
CA LYS A 170 -0.56 -27.19 3.07
C LYS A 170 -2.02 -27.33 3.46
N MET A 171 -2.73 -28.29 2.88
CA MET A 171 -4.15 -28.53 3.15
C MET A 171 -4.45 -28.77 4.64
N SER A 172 -3.54 -29.44 5.37
CA SER A 172 -3.65 -29.66 6.83
C SER A 172 -3.63 -28.37 7.67
N SER A 173 -3.09 -27.29 7.13
CA SER A 173 -3.04 -25.98 7.80
C SER A 173 -4.19 -25.06 7.44
N LEU A 174 -5.03 -25.42 6.45
CA LEU A 174 -6.23 -24.66 6.09
C LEU A 174 -7.43 -25.00 7.00
N GLY A 175 -7.46 -26.20 7.57
CA GLY A 175 -8.59 -26.71 8.36
C GLY A 175 -8.67 -26.25 9.82
N SER A 176 -7.86 -25.28 10.24
CA SER A 176 -7.92 -24.72 11.61
C SER A 176 -8.90 -23.56 11.76
N ASP A 177 -9.91 -23.49 10.89
CA ASP A 177 -11.10 -22.67 11.11
C ASP A 177 -11.78 -23.18 12.38
N PHE A 178 -11.39 -22.59 13.51
CA PHE A 178 -12.09 -22.70 14.77
C PHE A 178 -13.50 -22.16 14.48
N SER A 179 -14.43 -23.05 14.17
CA SER A 179 -15.83 -22.69 13.96
C SER A 179 -16.35 -22.16 15.29
N TRP A 180 -16.29 -20.84 15.48
CA TRP A 180 -16.80 -20.16 16.66
C TRP A 180 -18.30 -20.44 16.87
N PHE A 181 -19.01 -20.81 15.81
CA PHE A 181 -20.39 -21.28 15.88
C PHE A 181 -20.55 -22.61 16.62
N THR A 182 -19.54 -23.50 16.61
CA THR A 182 -19.66 -24.79 17.30
C THR A 182 -19.59 -24.63 18.82
N HIS A 183 -18.69 -23.81 19.36
CA HIS A 183 -18.50 -23.74 20.81
C HIS A 183 -19.47 -22.75 21.50
N VAL A 184 -19.81 -21.62 20.88
CA VAL A 184 -20.86 -20.73 21.42
C VAL A 184 -22.25 -21.30 21.16
N GLY A 185 -22.45 -21.98 20.02
CA GLY A 185 -23.70 -22.68 19.70
C GLY A 185 -23.98 -23.84 20.66
N LEU A 186 -22.98 -24.67 21.01
CA LEU A 186 -23.15 -25.73 22.01
C LEU A 186 -23.49 -25.18 23.40
N MET A 187 -22.84 -24.09 23.84
CA MET A 187 -23.15 -23.47 25.13
C MET A 187 -24.54 -22.82 25.17
N PHE A 188 -25.02 -22.24 24.06
CA PHE A 188 -26.38 -21.73 23.96
C PHE A 188 -27.42 -22.85 23.86
N PHE A 189 -27.11 -23.93 23.14
CA PHE A 189 -28.01 -25.07 22.99
C PHE A 189 -28.18 -25.82 24.31
N GLU A 190 -27.12 -26.04 25.09
CA GLU A 190 -27.23 -26.62 26.45
C GLU A 190 -28.05 -25.73 27.38
N LYS A 191 -27.85 -24.41 27.37
CA LYS A 191 -28.64 -23.50 28.21
C LYS A 191 -30.11 -23.47 27.82
N VAL A 192 -30.42 -23.46 26.53
CA VAL A 192 -31.81 -23.48 26.03
C VAL A 192 -32.45 -24.83 26.34
N MET A 193 -31.75 -25.94 26.14
CA MET A 193 -32.26 -27.27 26.48
C MET A 193 -32.50 -27.40 27.99
N ASN A 194 -31.55 -27.00 28.84
CA ASN A 194 -31.74 -27.03 30.30
C ASN A 194 -32.90 -26.13 30.77
N MET A 195 -33.09 -24.96 30.16
CA MET A 195 -34.22 -24.07 30.46
C MET A 195 -35.56 -24.70 30.03
N VAL A 196 -35.59 -25.40 28.89
CA VAL A 196 -36.78 -26.14 28.43
C VAL A 196 -37.08 -27.32 29.35
N THR A 197 -36.07 -28.09 29.77
CA THR A 197 -36.26 -29.22 30.70
C THR A 197 -36.74 -28.75 32.09
N GLU A 198 -36.25 -27.62 32.60
CA GLU A 198 -36.73 -27.02 33.85
C GLU A 198 -38.15 -26.42 33.75
N PHE A 199 -38.54 -25.92 32.59
CA PHE A 199 -39.89 -25.40 32.37
C PHE A 199 -40.93 -26.53 32.37
N PHE A 200 -40.58 -27.69 31.78
CA PHE A 200 -41.47 -28.85 31.72
C PHE A 200 -41.46 -29.72 32.98
N SER A 201 -40.54 -29.53 33.93
CA SER A 201 -40.56 -30.25 35.22
C SER A 201 -41.42 -29.58 36.29
N LYS A 202 -41.99 -28.41 36.00
CA LYS A 202 -42.88 -27.64 36.90
C LYS A 202 -44.37 -27.75 36.55
N PHE A 203 -44.73 -28.60 35.59
CA PHE A 203 -46.10 -29.01 35.24
C PHE A 203 -46.20 -30.53 35.29
#